data_AF-L9WIX9-F1
#
_entry.id   AF-L9WIX9-F1
#
_cell.length_a   1.000
_cell.length_b   1.000
_cell.length_c   1.000
_cell.angle_alpha   90.00
_cell.angle_beta   90.00
_cell.angle_gamma   90.00
#
_symmetry.space_group_name_H-M   'P 1'
#
loop_
_entity.id
_entity.type
_entity.pdbx_description
1 polymer ?
#
loop_
_entity_poly.entity_id
_entity_poly.type
_entity_poly.pdbx_seq_one_letter_code
_entity_poly.pdbx_strand_id
1 'polypeptide(L)'
;MADTKKGRDKQARDADNRQRERELTEARDRADEAEPPDAEDEGDEAADSLESPRECHRRGCTEPATFLIVERYQEETGHGAVEAEAVLCRAHTAEESPVNLDSAFEDYLFRIEPLSKTEAAATE
;
A
#
# COMPACT_ATOMS: atom_id res chain seq x y z
N MET A 1 -65.40 6.21 -2.07
CA MET A 1 -64.12 6.74 -2.58
C MET A 1 -63.44 5.58 -3.29
N ALA A 2 -63.48 5.52 -4.62
CA ALA A 2 -62.94 4.37 -5.36
C ALA A 2 -61.50 4.65 -5.79
N ASP A 3 -60.55 3.83 -5.35
CA ASP A 3 -59.19 3.82 -5.88
C ASP A 3 -59.23 3.47 -7.37
N THR A 4 -59.23 4.50 -8.20
CA THR A 4 -59.14 4.33 -9.64
C THR A 4 -57.74 3.84 -9.99
N LYS A 5 -57.61 3.01 -11.03
CA LYS A 5 -56.31 2.59 -11.58
C LYS A 5 -55.36 3.78 -11.79
N LYS A 6 -55.91 4.92 -12.22
CA LYS A 6 -55.19 6.19 -12.42
C LYS A 6 -54.62 6.77 -11.12
N GLY A 7 -55.29 6.58 -9.98
CA GLY A 7 -54.80 6.98 -8.67
C GLY A 7 -53.57 6.16 -8.23
N ARG A 8 -53.59 4.84 -8.47
CA ARG A 8 -52.47 3.94 -8.16
C ARG A 8 -51.22 4.24 -9.00
N ASP A 9 -51.40 4.47 -10.29
CA ASP A 9 -50.32 4.89 -11.21
C ASP A 9 -49.68 6.21 -10.79
N LYS A 10 -50.50 7.17 -10.35
CA LYS A 10 -49.99 8.45 -9.84
C LYS A 10 -49.16 8.26 -8.57
N GLN A 11 -49.66 7.47 -7.62
CA GLN A 11 -48.93 7.17 -6.38
C GLN A 11 -47.59 6.48 -6.64
N ALA A 12 -47.54 5.55 -7.61
CA ALA A 12 -46.30 4.89 -8.02
C ALA A 12 -45.29 5.88 -8.60
N ARG A 13 -45.73 6.77 -9.50
CA ARG A 13 -44.86 7.80 -10.09
C ARG A 13 -44.38 8.82 -9.07
N ASP A 14 -45.23 9.23 -8.12
CA ASP A 14 -44.84 10.14 -7.03
C ASP A 14 -43.88 9.47 -6.04
N ALA A 15 -43.93 8.15 -5.86
CA ALA A 15 -42.97 7.41 -5.05
C ALA A 15 -41.60 7.31 -5.75
N ASP A 16 -41.60 6.99 -7.04
CA ASP A 16 -40.39 6.89 -7.88
C ASP A 16 -39.63 8.22 -7.95
N ASN A 17 -40.33 9.33 -8.20
CA ASN A 17 -39.71 10.65 -8.21
C ASN A 17 -39.02 10.98 -6.89
N ARG A 18 -39.71 10.72 -5.76
CA ARG A 18 -39.14 10.98 -4.42
C ARG A 18 -37.97 10.07 -4.08
N GLN A 19 -37.85 8.90 -4.70
CA GLN A 19 -36.69 8.04 -4.54
C GLN A 19 -35.50 8.63 -5.30
N ARG A 20 -35.70 9.00 -6.57
CA ARG A 20 -34.65 9.57 -7.44
C ARG A 20 -34.09 10.88 -6.89
N GLU A 21 -34.94 11.73 -6.31
CA GLU A 21 -34.50 12.97 -5.67
C GLU A 21 -33.58 12.72 -4.47
N ARG A 22 -33.83 11.67 -3.68
CA ARG A 22 -32.98 11.29 -2.55
C ARG A 22 -31.64 10.75 -3.04
N GLU A 23 -31.66 9.88 -4.05
CA GLU A 23 -30.45 9.30 -4.63
C GLU A 23 -29.50 10.40 -5.16
N LEU A 24 -30.05 11.40 -5.85
CA LEU A 24 -29.26 12.54 -6.35
C LEU A 24 -28.73 13.42 -5.21
N THR A 25 -29.52 13.65 -4.17
CA THR A 25 -29.11 14.47 -3.02
C THR A 25 -28.01 13.77 -2.23
N GLU A 26 -28.15 12.48 -1.95
CA GLU A 26 -27.15 11.68 -1.24
C GLU A 26 -25.86 11.50 -2.03
N ALA A 27 -25.94 11.33 -3.36
CA ALA A 27 -24.77 11.31 -4.23
C ALA A 27 -23.99 12.62 -4.17
N ARG A 28 -24.70 13.75 -4.10
CA ARG A 28 -24.08 15.08 -3.99
C ARG A 28 -23.49 15.32 -2.61
N ASP A 29 -24.19 14.92 -1.55
CA ASP A 29 -23.72 15.03 -0.16
C ASP A 29 -22.44 14.23 0.07
N ARG A 30 -22.39 12.99 -0.43
CA ARG A 30 -21.17 12.16 -0.41
C ARG A 30 -20.00 12.76 -1.19
N ALA A 31 -20.27 13.49 -2.27
CA ALA A 31 -19.24 14.15 -3.06
C ALA A 31 -18.75 15.46 -2.43
N ASP A 32 -19.54 16.06 -1.52
CA ASP A 32 -19.19 17.28 -0.79
C ASP A 32 -18.61 16.97 0.60
N GLU A 33 -18.71 15.71 1.06
CA GLU A 33 -17.98 15.22 2.24
C GLU A 33 -16.50 15.46 2.02
N ALA A 34 -15.92 16.34 2.85
CA ALA A 34 -14.50 16.67 2.75
C ALA A 34 -13.69 15.39 2.86
N GLU A 35 -12.89 15.12 1.82
CA GLU A 35 -11.87 14.08 1.88
C GLU A 35 -11.09 14.29 3.18
N PRO A 36 -10.87 13.22 3.99
CA PRO A 36 -10.04 13.35 5.18
C PRO A 36 -8.76 14.03 4.73
N PRO A 37 -8.25 15.04 5.48
CA PRO A 37 -6.97 15.60 5.13
C PRO A 37 -6.01 14.43 5.04
N ASP A 38 -5.43 14.20 3.86
CA ASP A 38 -4.25 13.37 3.74
C ASP A 38 -3.34 13.85 4.85
N ALA A 39 -3.03 12.96 5.79
CA ALA A 39 -2.12 13.27 6.88
C ALA A 39 -0.84 13.76 6.21
N GLU A 40 -0.65 15.08 6.25
CA GLU A 40 0.55 15.80 5.83
C GLU A 40 1.36 15.10 4.73
N ASP A 41 0.93 15.29 3.48
CA ASP A 41 1.88 15.41 2.37
C ASP A 41 2.72 16.66 2.68
N GLU A 42 3.80 16.44 3.44
CA GLU A 42 4.91 17.36 3.65
C GLU A 42 5.58 17.59 2.29
N GLY A 43 4.93 18.38 1.44
CA GLY A 43 5.52 18.96 0.25
C GLY A 43 6.51 20.06 0.63
N ASP A 44 7.64 19.69 1.23
CA ASP A 44 8.86 20.48 1.31
C ASP A 44 10.02 19.59 0.83
N GLU A 45 10.72 20.06 -0.20
CA GLU A 45 11.94 19.46 -0.79
C GLU A 45 11.80 18.19 -1.66
N ALA A 46 11.14 18.32 -2.82
CA ALA A 46 11.38 17.47 -4.01
C ALA A 46 12.82 17.57 -4.60
N ALA A 47 13.79 18.04 -3.81
CA ALA A 47 15.22 18.00 -4.08
C ALA A 47 16.08 17.45 -2.92
N ASP A 48 15.51 17.19 -1.73
CA ASP A 48 16.24 16.63 -0.57
C ASP A 48 15.78 15.19 -0.21
N SER A 49 14.69 14.69 -0.81
CA SER A 49 14.25 13.29 -0.60
C SER A 49 15.04 12.23 -1.39
N LEU A 50 16.03 12.63 -2.19
CA LEU A 50 16.86 11.71 -3.00
C LEU A 50 18.24 11.41 -2.38
N GLU A 51 18.58 12.05 -1.25
CA GLU A 51 19.89 11.88 -0.59
C GLU A 51 19.80 11.41 0.87
N SER A 52 18.61 11.39 1.46
CA SER A 52 18.39 10.84 2.80
C SER A 52 18.65 9.34 2.78
N PRO A 53 19.58 8.81 3.60
CA PRO A 53 19.77 7.38 3.73
C PRO A 53 18.44 6.75 4.12
N ARG A 54 17.98 5.74 3.37
CA ARG A 54 16.78 4.97 3.75
C ARG A 54 16.92 4.55 5.20
N GLU A 55 15.90 4.76 6.03
CA GLU A 55 15.94 4.33 7.42
C GLU A 55 15.92 2.80 7.51
N CYS A 56 16.47 2.26 8.59
CA CYS A 56 16.45 0.84 8.87
C CYS A 56 14.99 0.32 8.95
N HIS A 57 14.67 -0.75 8.21
CA HIS A 57 13.33 -1.34 8.18
C HIS A 57 12.85 -1.91 9.53
N ARG A 58 13.76 -2.10 10.51
CA ARG A 58 13.41 -2.57 11.85
C ARG A 58 12.56 -1.53 12.60
N ARG A 59 11.41 -1.97 13.12
CA ARG A 59 10.49 -1.12 13.88
C ARG A 59 11.19 -0.45 15.06
N GLY A 60 11.09 0.88 15.13
CA GLY A 60 11.69 1.67 16.21
C GLY A 60 13.19 1.91 16.05
N CYS A 61 13.78 1.57 14.91
CA CYS A 61 15.15 1.93 14.56
C CYS A 61 15.14 3.10 13.57
N THR A 62 15.74 4.21 13.98
CA THR A 62 15.93 5.41 13.13
C THR A 62 17.36 5.52 12.60
N GLU A 63 18.15 4.46 12.74
CA GLU A 63 19.50 4.44 12.19
C GLU A 63 19.45 4.35 10.65
N PRO A 64 20.42 4.98 9.95
CA PRO A 64 20.48 4.90 8.50
C PRO A 64 20.79 3.47 8.06
N ALA A 65 20.04 2.98 7.07
CA ALA A 65 20.34 1.70 6.44
C ALA A 65 21.66 1.79 5.68
N THR A 66 22.47 0.74 5.82
CA THR A 66 23.78 0.62 5.18
C THR A 66 23.81 -0.56 4.21
N PHE A 67 22.89 -1.50 4.34
CA PHE A 67 22.84 -2.71 3.54
C PHE A 67 21.43 -2.98 3.01
N LEU A 68 21.35 -3.57 1.83
CA LEU A 68 20.17 -4.20 1.24
C LEU A 68 20.33 -5.71 1.39
N ILE A 69 19.37 -6.34 2.03
CA ILE A 69 19.28 -7.79 2.13
C ILE A 69 18.24 -8.26 1.14
N VAL A 70 18.64 -9.17 0.27
CA VAL A 70 17.77 -9.81 -0.72
C VAL A 70 17.73 -11.30 -0.40
N GLU A 71 16.55 -11.83 -0.12
CA GLU A 71 16.32 -13.26 0.08
C GLU A 71 15.28 -13.78 -0.91
N ARG A 72 15.67 -14.77 -1.71
CA ARG A 72 14.77 -15.52 -2.59
C ARG A 72 14.42 -16.86 -1.95
N TYR A 73 13.13 -17.07 -1.64
CA TYR A 73 12.62 -18.28 -1.00
C TYR A 73 11.34 -18.80 -1.68
N GLN A 74 11.03 -20.07 -1.46
CA GLN A 74 9.79 -20.68 -1.97
C GLN A 74 8.65 -20.38 -1.00
N GLU A 75 7.57 -19.74 -1.46
CA GLU A 75 6.41 -19.54 -0.60
C GLU A 75 5.66 -20.84 -0.32
N GLU A 76 5.26 -21.03 0.94
CA GLU A 76 4.52 -22.19 1.43
C GLU A 76 3.10 -22.30 0.84
N THR A 77 2.56 -21.18 0.37
CA THR A 77 1.23 -21.09 -0.27
C THR A 77 1.23 -21.64 -1.70
N GLY A 78 2.41 -22.00 -2.25
CA GLY A 78 2.53 -22.59 -3.58
C GLY A 78 2.49 -21.58 -4.73
N HIS A 79 2.66 -20.28 -4.44
CA HIS A 79 2.67 -19.21 -5.44
C HIS A 79 3.99 -19.12 -6.24
N GLY A 80 5.00 -19.92 -5.87
CA GLY A 80 6.30 -19.94 -6.52
C GLY A 80 7.38 -19.28 -5.66
N ALA A 81 8.56 -19.09 -6.25
CA ALA A 81 9.65 -18.40 -5.59
C ALA A 81 9.39 -16.90 -5.53
N VAL A 82 9.52 -16.31 -4.35
CA VAL A 82 9.45 -14.87 -4.13
C VAL A 82 10.80 -14.33 -3.69
N GLU A 83 11.01 -13.06 -3.99
CA GLU A 83 12.16 -12.29 -3.55
C GLU A 83 11.69 -11.25 -2.53
N ALA A 84 12.33 -11.24 -1.37
CA ALA A 84 12.09 -10.29 -0.30
C ALA A 84 13.32 -9.39 -0.14
N GLU A 85 13.07 -8.08 -0.07
CA GLU A 85 14.09 -7.05 0.04
C GLU A 85 13.93 -6.27 1.35
N ALA A 86 15.02 -6.10 2.11
CA ALA A 86 15.02 -5.36 3.37
C ALA A 86 16.27 -4.48 3.49
N VAL A 87 16.08 -3.19 3.74
CA VAL A 87 17.19 -2.26 4.02
C VAL A 87 17.43 -2.16 5.52
N LEU A 88 18.66 -2.43 5.96
CA LEU A 88 18.99 -2.52 7.39
C LEU A 88 20.30 -1.78 7.74
N CYS A 89 20.37 -1.32 8.98
CA CYS A 89 21.60 -0.79 9.56
C CYS A 89 22.60 -1.93 9.82
N ARG A 90 23.87 -1.60 10.08
CA ARG A 90 24.92 -2.59 10.33
C ARG A 90 24.61 -3.51 11.52
N ALA A 91 23.99 -2.98 12.58
CA ALA A 91 23.65 -3.76 13.77
C ALA A 91 22.61 -4.85 13.42
N HIS A 92 21.48 -4.44 12.86
CA HIS A 92 20.42 -5.37 12.49
C HIS A 92 20.83 -6.33 11.37
N THR A 93 21.61 -5.88 10.38
CA THR A 93 22.17 -6.78 9.34
C THR A 93 23.00 -7.92 9.93
N ALA A 94 23.68 -7.71 11.06
CA ALA A 94 24.45 -8.76 11.73
C ALA A 94 23.58 -9.76 12.51
N GLU A 95 22.33 -9.40 12.81
CA GLU A 95 21.33 -10.27 13.45
C GLU A 95 20.51 -11.05 12.43
N GLU A 96 20.45 -10.58 11.18
CA GLU A 96 19.78 -11.30 10.11
C GLU A 96 20.55 -12.57 9.75
N SER A 97 19.80 -13.65 9.57
CA SER A 97 20.32 -14.93 9.14
C SER A 97 19.34 -15.57 8.17
N PRO A 98 19.82 -16.38 7.22
CA PRO A 98 18.94 -17.12 6.33
C PRO A 98 18.07 -18.07 7.15
N VAL A 99 16.76 -17.79 7.20
CA VAL A 99 15.81 -18.54 8.04
C VAL A 99 15.19 -19.72 7.30
N ASN A 100 15.17 -19.70 5.96
CA ASN A 100 14.49 -20.67 5.11
C ASN A 100 15.41 -21.75 4.53
N LEU A 101 16.50 -22.11 5.23
CA LEU A 101 17.48 -23.10 4.74
C LEU A 101 16.92 -24.53 4.63
N ASP A 102 15.94 -24.90 5.47
CA ASP A 102 15.33 -26.24 5.47
C ASP A 102 14.43 -26.47 4.23
N SER A 103 13.89 -25.36 3.69
CA SER A 103 13.07 -25.34 2.47
C SER A 103 13.84 -24.77 1.27
N ALA A 104 15.18 -24.78 1.32
CA ALA A 104 16.02 -24.28 0.23
C ALA A 104 15.74 -25.09 -1.05
N PHE A 105 15.33 -24.37 -2.09
CA PHE A 105 15.09 -24.90 -3.42
C PHE A 105 16.27 -24.55 -4.34
N GLU A 106 16.26 -25.04 -5.59
CA GLU A 106 17.40 -24.93 -6.52
C GLU A 106 17.89 -23.49 -6.75
N ASP A 107 17.00 -22.50 -6.65
CA ASP A 107 17.31 -21.07 -6.83
C ASP A 107 17.22 -20.28 -5.50
N TYR A 108 17.37 -20.94 -4.35
CA TYR A 108 17.45 -20.23 -3.08
C TYR A 108 18.67 -19.32 -3.05
N LEU A 109 18.46 -18.06 -2.68
CA LEU A 109 19.52 -17.05 -2.69
C LEU A 109 19.37 -16.12 -1.50
N PHE A 110 20.46 -15.90 -0.75
CA PHE A 110 20.53 -14.92 0.31
C PHE A 110 21.75 -14.02 0.05
N ARG A 111 21.53 -12.73 -0.18
CA ARG A 111 22.55 -11.76 -0.56
C ARG A 111 22.46 -10.52 0.30
N ILE A 112 23.61 -10.02 0.74
CA ILE A 112 23.75 -8.75 1.46
C ILE A 112 24.58 -7.82 0.58
N GLU A 113 23.98 -6.74 0.11
CA GLU A 113 24.63 -5.73 -0.72
C GLU A 113 24.82 -4.44 0.07
N PRO A 114 26.01 -3.81 0.05
CA PRO A 114 26.18 -2.49 0.65
C PRO A 114 25.40 -1.46 -0.17
N LEU A 115 24.63 -0.61 0.49
CA LEU A 115 24.00 0.54 -0.15
C LEU A 115 25.06 1.60 -0.40
N SER A 116 25.69 1.56 -1.58
CA SER A 116 26.42 2.71 -2.11
C SER A 116 25.45 3.90 -2.16
N LYS A 117 25.90 5.13 -1.90
CA LYS A 117 25.10 6.39 -1.96
C LYS A 117 24.54 6.72 -3.38
N THR A 118 24.43 5.73 -4.28
CA THR A 118 24.14 5.89 -5.71
C THR A 118 23.22 4.78 -6.26
N GLU A 119 22.98 3.68 -5.56
CA GLU A 119 22.20 2.54 -6.08
C GLU A 119 20.69 2.65 -5.73
N ALA A 120 20.08 3.78 -6.11
CA ALA A 120 18.62 3.93 -6.13
C ALA A 120 18.07 4.11 -7.56
N ALA A 121 18.94 4.06 -8.59
CA ALA A 121 18.61 4.40 -9.98
C ALA A 121 18.81 3.23 -10.96
N ALA A 122 18.50 2.00 -10.56
CA ALA A 122 18.50 0.84 -11.45
C ALA A 122 17.20 0.03 -11.28
N THR A 123 16.08 0.64 -11.68
CA THR A 123 14.90 -0.09 -12.12
C THR A 123 14.68 0.30 -13.58
N GLU A 124 14.80 -0.70 -14.45
CA GLU A 124 14.86 -0.65 -15.92
C GLU A 124 13.57 -0.16 -16.61
#